data_AF-A0A654BK54-F1
#
_entry.id   AF-A0A654BK54-F1
#
_cell.length_a   1.000
_cell.length_b   1.000
_cell.length_c   1.000
_cell.angle_alpha   90.00
_cell.angle_beta   90.00
_cell.angle_gamma   90.00
#
_symmetry.space_group_name_H-M   'P 1'
#
loop_
_entity.id
_entity.type
_entity.pdbx_description
1 polymer ?
#
loop_
_entity_poly.entity_id
_entity_poly.type
_entity_poly.pdbx_seq_one_letter_code
_entity_poly.pdbx_strand_id
1 'polypeptide(L)'
;MAPWQLRSDYRSTATPGQLALATTIMSPELQEKFSLYQNAIPVRLDVRLDKFDECAKASLKDERVAITGRAYVPSLTHGMAQKDDIVAAITDVVTRFMNTTQDSKSAVSSLWQAVKKSR
;
A
#
# COMPACT_ATOMS: atom_id res chain seq x y z
N MET A 1 -8.07 10.08 -21.89
CA MET A 1 -7.34 10.74 -20.79
C MET A 1 -6.38 9.71 -20.22
N ALA A 2 -5.08 10.04 -20.07
CA ALA A 2 -4.15 9.04 -19.54
C ALA A 2 -4.52 8.74 -18.07
N PRO A 3 -4.40 7.50 -17.57
CA PRO A 3 -4.91 7.11 -16.24
C PRO A 3 -4.33 7.94 -15.06
N TRP A 4 -3.20 8.60 -15.29
CA TRP A 4 -2.47 9.43 -14.32
C TRP A 4 -2.80 10.93 -14.38
N GLN A 5 -3.72 11.36 -15.25
CA GLN A 5 -4.15 12.75 -15.27
C GLN A 5 -5.19 12.99 -14.18
N LEU A 6 -4.97 14.04 -13.36
CA LEU A 6 -5.94 14.48 -12.35
C LEU A 6 -7.30 14.69 -13.01
N ARG A 7 -8.34 14.05 -12.46
CA ARG A 7 -9.72 14.23 -12.90
C ARG A 7 -10.13 15.71 -12.80
N SER A 8 -11.04 16.15 -13.68
CA SER A 8 -11.41 17.56 -13.82
C SER A 8 -12.09 18.13 -12.58
N ASP A 9 -12.82 17.32 -11.83
CA ASP A 9 -13.46 17.65 -10.55
C ASP A 9 -12.42 18.09 -9.48
N TYR A 10 -11.28 17.40 -9.40
CA TYR A 10 -10.21 17.77 -8.45
C TYR A 10 -9.43 19.02 -8.88
N ARG A 11 -9.38 19.33 -10.18
CA ARG A 11 -8.64 20.49 -10.69
C ARG A 11 -9.30 21.81 -10.35
N SER A 12 -10.64 21.85 -10.26
CA SER A 12 -11.38 23.11 -10.03
C SER A 12 -11.28 23.66 -8.61
N THR A 13 -10.88 22.85 -7.63
CA THR A 13 -10.82 23.25 -6.21
C THR A 13 -9.40 23.24 -5.64
N ALA A 14 -8.42 22.73 -6.38
CA ALA A 14 -7.04 22.62 -5.94
C ALA A 14 -6.27 23.93 -6.13
N THR A 15 -5.44 24.29 -5.16
CA THR A 15 -4.52 25.42 -5.30
C THR A 15 -3.42 25.11 -6.35
N PRO A 16 -2.78 26.14 -6.93
CA PRO A 16 -1.65 25.92 -7.83
C PRO A 16 -0.54 25.04 -7.22
N GLY A 17 -0.27 25.20 -5.92
CA GLY A 17 0.70 24.37 -5.19
C GLY A 17 0.29 22.90 -5.08
N GLN A 18 -0.98 22.60 -4.79
CA GLN A 18 -1.50 21.23 -4.74
C GLN A 18 -1.42 20.54 -6.12
N LEU A 19 -1.75 21.28 -7.18
CA LEU A 19 -1.64 20.78 -8.56
C LEU A 19 -0.19 20.51 -8.96
N ALA A 20 0.72 21.43 -8.60
CA ALA A 20 2.15 21.26 -8.86
C ALA A 20 2.70 20.02 -8.14
N LEU A 21 2.34 19.83 -6.85
CA LEU A 21 2.79 18.68 -6.07
C LEU A 21 2.29 17.36 -6.66
N ALA A 22 0.98 17.24 -6.93
CA ALA A 22 0.39 16.02 -7.47
C ALA A 22 0.96 15.66 -8.85
N THR A 23 1.15 16.67 -9.71
CA THR A 23 1.76 16.48 -11.04
C THR A 23 3.22 16.03 -10.91
N THR A 24 3.97 16.62 -9.99
CA THR A 24 5.38 16.30 -9.77
C THR A 24 5.54 14.89 -9.22
N ILE A 25 4.79 14.51 -8.16
CA ILE A 25 4.79 13.17 -7.56
C ILE A 25 4.54 12.09 -8.62
N MET A 26 3.62 12.34 -9.55
CA MET A 26 3.25 11.39 -10.60
C MET A 26 4.07 11.53 -11.89
N SER A 27 5.11 12.35 -11.92
CA SER A 27 5.99 12.45 -13.09
C SER A 27 6.85 11.18 -13.24
N PRO A 28 7.11 10.70 -14.47
CA PRO A 28 7.99 9.53 -14.67
C PRO A 28 9.39 9.72 -14.07
N GLU A 29 9.94 10.94 -14.16
CA GLU A 29 11.26 11.26 -13.62
C GLU A 29 11.31 11.16 -12.10
N LEU A 30 10.35 11.75 -11.39
CA LEU A 30 10.33 11.66 -9.92
C LEU A 30 10.02 10.23 -9.48
N GLN A 31 9.14 9.52 -10.18
CA GLN A 31 8.84 8.11 -9.90
C GLN A 31 10.07 7.22 -10.05
N GLU A 32 10.89 7.39 -11.09
CA GLU A 32 12.16 6.66 -11.22
C GLU A 32 13.10 6.98 -10.05
N LYS A 33 13.41 8.26 -9.84
CA LYS A 33 14.40 8.69 -8.85
C LYS A 33 13.98 8.36 -7.42
N PHE A 34 12.75 8.67 -7.04
CA PHE A 34 12.25 8.47 -5.68
C PHE A 34 12.15 6.98 -5.34
N SER A 35 11.66 6.15 -6.27
CA SER A 35 11.58 4.70 -6.06
C SER A 35 12.96 4.06 -5.92
N LEU A 36 13.98 4.53 -6.64
CA LEU A 36 15.37 4.10 -6.43
C LEU A 36 15.87 4.43 -5.01
N TYR A 37 15.60 5.64 -4.51
CA TYR A 37 16.01 6.02 -3.15
C TYR A 37 15.28 5.26 -2.05
N GLN A 38 14.00 4.96 -2.24
CA GLN A 38 13.19 4.21 -1.29
C GLN A 38 13.44 2.69 -1.35
N ASN A 39 14.21 2.22 -2.34
CA ASN A 39 14.33 0.80 -2.66
C ASN A 39 12.96 0.12 -2.90
N ALA A 40 12.08 0.82 -3.63
CA ALA A 40 10.73 0.39 -3.96
C ALA A 40 10.52 0.36 -5.48
N ILE A 41 9.41 -0.23 -5.94
CA ILE A 41 8.98 -0.14 -7.34
C ILE A 41 8.19 1.16 -7.59
N PRO A 42 8.21 1.73 -8.80
CA PRO A 42 7.34 2.85 -9.17
C PRO A 42 5.87 2.45 -9.16
N VAL A 43 4.98 3.33 -8.69
CA VAL A 43 3.52 3.10 -8.81
C VAL A 43 3.04 3.22 -10.26
N ARG A 44 3.81 3.94 -11.07
CA ARG A 44 3.59 4.05 -12.52
C ARG A 44 4.08 2.80 -13.23
N LEU A 45 3.17 2.19 -14.00
CA LEU A 45 3.48 0.97 -14.77
C LEU A 45 4.34 1.22 -16.02
N ASP A 46 4.55 2.49 -16.41
CA ASP A 46 5.29 2.90 -17.62
C ASP A 46 6.72 3.40 -17.35
N VAL A 47 7.20 3.33 -16.09
CA VAL A 47 8.58 3.67 -15.75
C VAL A 47 9.52 2.53 -16.12
N ARG A 48 10.61 2.85 -16.83
CA ARG A 48 11.63 1.87 -17.22
C ARG A 48 12.44 1.44 -15.99
N LEU A 49 12.70 0.14 -15.87
CA LEU A 49 13.44 -0.42 -14.73
C LEU A 49 14.95 -0.58 -14.97
N ASP A 50 15.51 0.04 -16.01
CA ASP A 50 16.90 -0.17 -16.42
C ASP A 50 17.93 0.14 -15.31
N LYS A 51 17.62 1.09 -14.42
CA LYS A 51 18.46 1.52 -13.29
C LYS A 51 18.17 0.81 -11.97
N PHE A 52 17.12 -0.01 -11.92
CA PHE A 52 16.69 -0.69 -10.71
C PHE A 52 17.46 -1.98 -10.52
N ASP A 53 17.59 -2.41 -9.27
CA ASP A 53 18.24 -3.67 -8.94
C ASP A 53 17.36 -4.88 -9.30
N GLU A 54 17.91 -6.08 -9.13
CA GLU A 54 17.20 -7.32 -9.44
C GLU A 54 16.01 -7.57 -8.50
N CYS A 55 16.06 -7.06 -7.27
CA CYS A 55 14.97 -7.16 -6.30
C CYS A 55 13.74 -6.36 -6.77
N ALA A 56 13.91 -5.12 -7.22
CA ALA A 56 12.84 -4.29 -7.74
C ALA A 56 12.26 -4.85 -9.05
N LYS A 57 13.10 -5.40 -9.94
CA LYS A 57 12.62 -6.09 -11.15
C LYS A 57 11.79 -7.32 -10.82
N ALA A 58 12.24 -8.13 -9.85
CA ALA A 58 11.49 -9.28 -9.36
C ALA A 58 10.16 -8.85 -8.73
N SER A 59 10.18 -7.82 -7.88
CA SER A 59 8.98 -7.27 -7.23
C SER A 59 7.92 -6.81 -8.25
N LEU A 60 8.30 -6.06 -9.30
CA LEU A 60 7.36 -5.64 -10.34
C LEU A 60 6.81 -6.84 -11.15
N LYS A 61 7.64 -7.86 -11.39
CA LYS A 61 7.18 -9.09 -12.04
C LYS A 61 6.14 -9.81 -11.17
N ASP A 62 6.41 -9.96 -9.88
CA ASP A 62 5.51 -10.62 -8.93
C ASP A 62 4.21 -9.83 -8.77
N GLU A 63 4.27 -8.50 -8.73
CA GLU A 63 3.07 -7.65 -8.74
C GLU A 63 2.20 -7.91 -9.98
N ARG A 64 2.80 -7.96 -11.19
CA ARG A 64 2.06 -8.25 -12.43
C ARG A 64 1.44 -9.65 -12.42
N VAL A 65 2.17 -10.65 -11.92
CA VAL A 65 1.65 -12.02 -11.76
C VAL A 65 0.50 -12.05 -10.76
N ALA A 66 0.63 -11.36 -9.62
CA ALA A 66 -0.42 -11.28 -8.60
C ALA A 66 -1.67 -10.57 -9.11
N ILE A 67 -1.53 -9.47 -9.88
CA ILE A 67 -2.65 -8.75 -10.48
C ILE A 67 -3.40 -9.66 -11.47
N THR A 68 -2.68 -10.29 -12.39
CA THR A 68 -3.27 -11.17 -13.40
C THR A 68 -3.90 -12.43 -12.78
N GLY A 69 -3.28 -12.97 -11.74
CA GLY A 69 -3.75 -14.12 -10.96
C GLY A 69 -4.82 -13.81 -9.92
N ARG A 70 -5.27 -12.54 -9.77
CA ARG A 70 -6.20 -12.09 -8.72
C ARG A 70 -5.73 -12.38 -7.28
N ALA A 71 -4.42 -12.41 -7.08
CA ALA A 71 -3.77 -12.59 -5.79
C ALA A 71 -3.18 -11.27 -5.23
N TYR A 72 -3.34 -10.15 -5.94
CA TYR A 72 -2.92 -8.84 -5.47
C TYR A 72 -3.90 -8.30 -4.43
N VAL A 73 -3.55 -8.46 -3.14
CA VAL A 73 -4.41 -8.13 -2.01
C VAL A 73 -3.80 -6.99 -1.17
N PRO A 74 -4.64 -6.14 -0.55
CA PRO A 74 -4.16 -5.04 0.27
C PRO A 74 -3.51 -5.54 1.57
N SER A 75 -2.45 -4.86 2.01
CA SER A 75 -1.77 -5.09 3.27
C SER A 75 -2.59 -4.59 4.46
N LEU A 76 -2.72 -5.40 5.51
CA LEU A 76 -3.33 -4.99 6.77
C LEU A 76 -2.41 -4.06 7.57
N THR A 77 -1.14 -4.46 7.73
CA THR A 77 -0.18 -3.76 8.61
C THR A 77 0.27 -2.41 8.06
N HIS A 78 0.05 -2.17 6.76
CA HIS A 78 0.37 -0.91 6.09
C HIS A 78 -0.90 -0.13 5.71
N GLY A 79 -2.01 -0.34 6.41
CA GLY A 79 -3.20 0.50 6.32
C GLY A 79 -4.00 0.43 5.00
N MET A 80 -3.79 -0.61 4.18
CA MET A 80 -4.49 -0.74 2.89
C MET A 80 -5.79 -1.54 2.99
N ALA A 81 -5.89 -2.49 3.93
CA ALA A 81 -6.97 -3.48 3.94
C ALA A 81 -8.17 -3.12 4.84
N GLN A 82 -7.98 -2.31 5.87
CA GLN A 82 -9.00 -1.96 6.88
C GLN A 82 -8.74 -0.56 7.44
N LYS A 83 -9.72 -0.02 8.18
CA LYS A 83 -9.59 1.23 8.95
C LYS A 83 -8.61 1.08 10.11
N ASP A 84 -8.00 2.19 10.53
CA ASP A 84 -6.96 2.23 11.56
C ASP A 84 -7.39 1.63 12.91
N ASP A 85 -8.65 1.81 13.31
CA ASP A 85 -9.24 1.24 14.53
C ASP A 85 -9.31 -0.29 14.51
N ILE A 86 -9.64 -0.87 13.36
CA ILE A 86 -9.64 -2.32 13.13
C ILE A 86 -8.19 -2.84 13.08
N VAL A 87 -7.28 -2.14 12.39
CA VAL A 87 -5.85 -2.52 12.30
C VAL A 87 -5.21 -2.52 13.69
N ALA A 88 -5.46 -1.50 14.50
CA ALA A 88 -4.96 -1.41 15.87
C ALA A 88 -5.48 -2.56 16.73
N ALA A 89 -6.79 -2.85 16.69
CA ALA A 89 -7.40 -3.94 17.44
C ALA A 89 -6.84 -5.33 17.06
N ILE A 90 -6.57 -5.57 15.78
CA ILE A 90 -5.92 -6.80 15.32
C ILE A 90 -4.48 -6.87 15.80
N THR A 91 -3.74 -5.76 15.67
CA THR A 91 -2.32 -5.67 16.07
C THR A 91 -2.15 -5.95 17.56
N ASP A 92 -3.04 -5.45 18.41
CA ASP A 92 -3.03 -5.70 19.86
C ASP A 92 -3.18 -7.20 20.19
N VAL A 93 -4.14 -7.88 19.57
CA VAL A 93 -4.37 -9.32 19.80
C VAL A 93 -3.18 -10.14 19.30
N VAL A 94 -2.67 -9.85 18.10
CA VAL A 94 -1.51 -10.55 17.53
C VAL A 94 -0.28 -10.32 18.39
N THR A 95 -0.01 -9.08 18.81
CA THR A 95 1.13 -8.74 19.67
C THR A 95 1.04 -9.47 21.01
N ARG A 96 -0.14 -9.52 21.64
CA ARG A 96 -0.34 -10.27 22.88
C ARG A 96 -0.09 -11.77 22.69
N PHE A 97 -0.67 -12.35 21.64
CA PHE A 97 -0.50 -13.78 21.34
C PHE A 97 0.98 -14.14 21.16
N MET A 98 1.73 -13.33 20.41
CA MET A 98 3.15 -13.56 20.14
C MET A 98 4.05 -13.38 21.37
N ASN A 99 3.61 -12.63 22.38
CA ASN A 99 4.42 -12.29 23.57
C ASN A 99 3.93 -12.97 24.86
N THR A 100 3.02 -13.93 24.79
CA THR A 100 2.48 -14.66 25.95
C THR A 100 2.36 -16.16 25.66
N THR A 101 1.96 -16.95 26.65
CA THR A 101 1.65 -18.38 26.50
C THR A 101 0.20 -18.63 26.06
N GLN A 102 -0.47 -17.63 25.48
CA GLN A 102 -1.85 -17.75 25.00
C GLN A 102 -1.95 -18.82 23.91
N ASP A 103 -2.94 -19.72 24.01
CA ASP A 103 -3.19 -20.73 22.98
C ASP A 103 -3.89 -20.12 21.74
N SER A 104 -3.69 -20.72 20.57
CA SER A 104 -4.24 -20.19 19.31
C SER A 104 -5.77 -20.14 19.29
N LYS A 105 -6.48 -21.05 20.00
CA LYS A 105 -7.94 -21.08 20.01
C LYS A 105 -8.49 -19.88 20.79
N SER A 106 -7.90 -19.55 21.93
CA SER A 106 -8.30 -18.35 22.68
C SER A 106 -7.87 -17.05 21.98
N ALA A 107 -6.75 -17.04 21.27
CA ALA A 107 -6.31 -15.90 20.46
C ALA A 107 -7.28 -15.60 19.30
N VAL A 108 -7.75 -16.62 18.57
CA VAL A 108 -8.77 -16.46 17.52
C VAL A 108 -10.09 -15.91 18.09
N SER A 109 -10.52 -16.39 19.26
CA SER A 109 -11.71 -15.85 19.94
C SER A 109 -11.52 -14.37 20.30
N SER A 110 -10.35 -14.02 20.85
CA SER A 110 -9.98 -12.64 21.19
C SER A 110 -9.96 -11.74 19.95
N LEU A 111 -9.42 -12.24 18.83
CA LEU A 111 -9.35 -11.53 17.56
C LEU A 111 -10.76 -11.22 17.01
N TRP A 112 -11.65 -12.22 17.00
CA TRP A 112 -13.02 -12.03 16.56
C TRP A 112 -13.75 -10.98 17.40
N GLN A 113 -13.61 -11.03 18.72
CA GLN A 113 -14.21 -10.05 19.63
C GLN A 113 -13.66 -8.65 19.40
N ALA A 114 -12.35 -8.51 19.20
CA ALA A 114 -11.70 -7.23 18.94
C ALA A 114 -12.22 -6.60 17.64
N VAL A 115 -12.20 -7.35 16.53
CA VAL A 115 -12.70 -6.88 15.24
C VAL A 115 -14.19 -6.53 15.29
N LYS A 116 -15.01 -7.33 16.00
CA LYS A 116 -16.44 -7.04 16.15
C LYS A 116 -16.71 -5.74 16.90
N LYS A 117 -15.86 -5.35 17.85
CA LYS A 117 -15.99 -4.12 18.63
C LYS A 117 -15.56 -2.86 17.86
N SER A 118 -14.65 -3.02 16.89
CA SER A 118 -14.14 -1.92 16.05
C SER A 118 -14.96 -1.67 14.77
N ARG A 119 -16.13 -2.30 14.63
CA ARG A 119 -17.05 -2.09 13.50
C ARG A 119 -18.27 -1.32 13.94
#